data_AF-A0A225DQP6-F1
#
_entry.id   AF-A0A225DQP6-F1
#
_cell.length_a   1.000
_cell.length_b   1.000
_cell.length_c   1.000
_cell.angle_alpha   90.00
_cell.angle_beta   90.00
_cell.angle_gamma   90.00
#
_symmetry.space_group_name_H-M   'P 1'
#
loop_
_entity.id
_entity.type
_entity.pdbx_description
1 polymer ?
#
loop_
_entity_poly.entity_id
_entity_poly.type
_entity_poly.pdbx_seq_one_letter_code
_entity_poly.pdbx_strand_id
1 'polypeptide(L)'
;MRMTENVAEALSPEQATNLVKILDLQARWENLCASPEQRPDLRTDLRARQKAHDQFQDAWDHYSKKYRTKLFPETTQSVPDRLAVWCKLLRAVFRRATVGDPTHVMAKVYQMADRIADKNEAEPVPRGATEDLAAAVRELDEVIAWCAALPVKADAA
;
A
#
# COMPACT_ATOMS: atom_id res chain seq x y z
N MET A 1 2.01 -14.72 8.52
CA MET A 1 0.55 -14.93 8.50
C MET A 1 -0.05 -13.62 7.98
N ARG A 2 -0.79 -13.65 6.86
CA ARG A 2 -1.28 -12.41 6.21
C ARG A 2 -2.59 -11.97 6.84
N MET A 3 -2.76 -10.66 7.02
CA MET A 3 -4.04 -10.07 7.42
C MET A 3 -5.08 -10.25 6.28
N THR A 4 -6.34 -10.51 6.62
CA THR A 4 -7.46 -10.59 5.68
C THR A 4 -8.36 -9.36 5.81
N GLU A 5 -9.24 -9.11 4.84
CA GLU A 5 -10.22 -8.00 4.88
C GLU A 5 -11.09 -8.06 6.15
N ASN A 6 -11.63 -9.23 6.50
CA ASN A 6 -12.44 -9.40 7.71
C ASN A 6 -11.68 -9.04 9.00
N VAL A 7 -10.38 -9.34 9.06
CA VAL A 7 -9.54 -8.95 10.22
C VAL A 7 -9.32 -7.44 10.24
N ALA A 8 -9.11 -6.82 9.07
CA ALA A 8 -8.99 -5.37 8.95
C ALA A 8 -10.29 -4.66 9.35
N GLU A 9 -11.44 -5.21 8.99
CA GLU A 9 -12.75 -4.69 9.40
C GLU A 9 -12.99 -4.82 10.90
N ALA A 10 -12.38 -5.78 11.58
CA ALA A 10 -12.52 -5.97 13.03
C ALA A 10 -11.58 -5.08 13.87
N LEU A 11 -10.70 -4.29 13.24
CA LEU A 11 -9.77 -3.41 13.96
C LEU A 11 -10.53 -2.32 14.72
N SER A 12 -10.05 -2.00 15.91
CA SER A 12 -10.48 -0.78 16.60
C SER A 12 -10.01 0.46 15.81
N PRO A 13 -10.70 1.60 15.92
CA PRO A 13 -10.30 2.81 15.20
C PRO A 13 -8.87 3.25 15.53
N GLU A 14 -8.46 3.14 16.80
CA GLU A 14 -7.09 3.45 17.23
C GLU A 14 -6.07 2.50 16.59
N GLN A 15 -6.39 1.20 16.55
CA GLN A 15 -5.52 0.21 15.94
C GLN A 15 -5.40 0.42 14.42
N ALA A 16 -6.49 0.78 13.75
CA ALA A 16 -6.50 1.11 12.33
C ALA A 16 -5.67 2.37 12.02
N THR A 17 -5.85 3.45 12.78
CA THR A 17 -5.04 4.68 12.66
C THR A 17 -3.54 4.39 12.79
N ASN A 18 -3.15 3.61 13.80
CA ASN A 18 -1.75 3.22 13.97
C ASN A 18 -1.25 2.35 12.80
N LEU A 19 -2.09 1.47 12.28
CA LEU A 19 -1.75 0.63 11.13
C LEU A 19 -1.58 1.44 9.84
N VAL A 20 -2.42 2.46 9.59
CA VAL A 20 -2.26 3.38 8.45
C VAL A 20 -0.88 4.03 8.48
N LYS A 21 -0.46 4.55 9.64
CA LYS A 21 0.85 5.17 9.79
C LYS A 21 1.99 4.21 9.46
N ILE A 22 1.91 2.96 9.89
CA ILE A 22 2.94 1.95 9.62
C ILE A 22 2.98 1.59 8.14
N LEU A 23 1.81 1.45 7.51
CA LEU A 23 1.70 1.18 6.09
C LEU A 23 2.30 2.30 5.24
N ASP A 24 2.05 3.55 5.63
CA ASP A 24 2.63 4.70 4.93
C ASP A 24 4.15 4.79 5.11
N LEU A 25 4.66 4.51 6.31
CA LEU A 25 6.11 4.41 6.55
C LEU A 25 6.78 3.31 5.74
N GLN A 26 6.15 2.13 5.66
CA GLN A 26 6.65 1.02 4.84
C GLN A 26 6.66 1.42 3.35
N ALA A 27 5.54 1.94 2.85
CA ALA A 27 5.41 2.33 1.45
C ALA A 27 6.42 3.44 1.10
N ARG A 28 6.67 4.39 2.00
CA ARG A 28 7.71 5.41 1.84
C ARG A 28 9.09 4.78 1.65
N TRP A 29 9.47 3.84 2.51
CA TRP A 29 10.75 3.13 2.38
C TRP A 29 10.86 2.36 1.06
N GLU A 30 9.81 1.63 0.68
CA GLU A 30 9.77 0.85 -0.57
C GLU A 30 9.83 1.75 -1.81
N ASN A 31 9.14 2.89 -1.79
CA ASN A 31 9.16 3.87 -2.88
C ASN A 31 10.57 4.45 -3.11
N LEU A 32 11.34 4.68 -2.03
CA LEU A 32 12.74 5.10 -2.10
C LEU A 32 13.64 3.99 -2.69
N CYS A 33 13.33 2.73 -2.40
CA CYS A 33 14.03 1.58 -2.98
C CYS A 33 13.73 1.40 -4.47
N ALA A 34 12.50 1.70 -4.91
CA ALA A 34 11.99 1.46 -6.26
C ALA A 34 12.37 2.54 -7.31
N SER A 35 12.99 3.66 -6.92
CA SER A 35 13.29 4.79 -7.82
C SER A 35 14.80 4.99 -8.04
N PRO A 36 15.45 4.30 -9.01
CA PRO A 36 16.87 4.48 -9.31
C PRO A 36 17.22 5.82 -9.95
N GLU A 37 16.26 6.44 -10.64
CA GLU A 37 16.53 7.52 -11.60
C GLU A 37 16.51 8.92 -10.97
N GLN A 38 15.95 9.05 -9.76
CA GLN A 38 15.90 10.30 -8.98
C GLN A 38 16.96 10.35 -7.88
N ARG A 39 18.09 9.64 -8.05
CA ARG A 39 19.12 9.51 -7.01
C ARG A 39 19.93 10.81 -6.87
N PRO A 40 19.87 11.53 -5.73
CA PRO A 40 20.92 12.46 -5.36
C PRO A 40 22.21 11.67 -5.01
N ASP A 41 23.26 12.35 -4.56
CA ASP A 41 24.50 11.72 -4.05
C ASP A 41 24.20 10.42 -3.28
N LEU A 42 24.82 9.32 -3.71
CA LEU A 42 24.67 7.96 -3.21
C LEU A 42 24.65 7.88 -1.68
N ARG A 43 25.44 8.71 -0.99
CA ARG A 43 25.50 8.70 0.49
C ARG A 43 24.23 9.28 1.14
N THR A 44 23.64 10.30 0.52
CA THR A 44 22.41 10.92 1.02
C THR A 44 21.21 9.99 0.79
N ASP A 45 21.17 9.31 -0.36
CA ASP A 45 20.15 8.29 -0.68
C ASP A 45 20.18 7.11 0.31
N LEU A 46 21.37 6.55 0.59
CA LEU A 46 21.51 5.45 1.54
C LEU A 46 21.05 5.83 2.96
N ARG A 47 21.40 7.03 3.43
CA ARG A 47 20.95 7.53 4.74
C ARG A 47 19.43 7.73 4.79
N ALA A 48 18.83 8.25 3.73
CA ALA A 48 17.38 8.44 3.66
C ALA A 48 16.63 7.09 3.71
N ARG A 49 17.13 6.08 2.97
CA ARG A 49 16.57 4.72 3.00
C ARG A 49 16.70 4.06 4.35
N GLN A 50 17.89 4.11 4.96
CA GLN A 50 18.12 3.55 6.29
C GLN A 50 17.18 4.20 7.32
N LYS A 51 17.09 5.53 7.31
CA LYS A 51 16.20 6.26 8.21
C LYS A 51 14.73 5.87 8.02
N ALA A 52 14.26 5.75 6.77
CA ALA A 52 12.88 5.33 6.50
C ALA A 52 12.62 3.89 6.97
N HIS A 53 13.58 2.99 6.76
CA HIS A 53 13.51 1.62 7.24
C HIS A 53 13.45 1.55 8.77
N ASP A 54 14.31 2.28 9.48
CA ASP A 54 14.35 2.30 10.94
C ASP A 54 13.03 2.85 11.51
N GLN A 55 12.49 3.92 10.92
CA GLN A 55 11.19 4.48 11.32
C GLN A 55 10.04 3.47 11.16
N PHE A 56 10.05 2.70 10.06
CA PHE A 56 9.09 1.63 9.85
C PHE A 56 9.25 0.51 10.88
N GLN A 57 10.46 0.01 11.10
CA GLN A 57 10.73 -1.06 12.06
C GLN A 57 10.33 -0.67 13.49
N ASP A 58 10.71 0.53 13.94
CA ASP A 58 10.35 1.04 15.27
C ASP A 58 8.82 1.13 15.45
N ALA A 59 8.12 1.63 14.44
CA ALA A 59 6.66 1.74 14.47
C ALA A 59 5.98 0.37 14.49
N TRP A 60 6.48 -0.58 13.68
CA TRP A 60 5.98 -1.95 13.62
C TRP A 60 6.24 -2.72 14.92
N ASP A 61 7.43 -2.59 15.50
CA ASP A 61 7.79 -3.19 16.77
C ASP A 61 6.90 -2.68 17.91
N HIS A 62 6.66 -1.37 17.95
CA HIS A 62 5.77 -0.78 18.93
C HIS A 62 4.33 -1.31 18.78
N TYR A 63 3.82 -1.33 17.55
CA TYR A 63 2.47 -1.81 17.24
C TYR A 63 2.27 -3.28 17.57
N SER A 64 3.20 -4.13 17.13
CA SER A 64 3.13 -5.58 17.35
C SER A 64 3.19 -5.93 18.83
N LYS A 65 4.01 -5.20 19.63
CA LYS A 65 4.04 -5.33 21.09
C LYS A 65 2.72 -4.88 21.73
N LYS A 66 2.19 -3.72 21.33
CA LYS A 66 0.97 -3.13 21.89
C LYS A 66 -0.27 -3.99 21.63
N TYR A 67 -0.46 -4.43 20.39
CA TYR A 67 -1.67 -5.17 19.97
C TYR A 67 -1.46 -6.69 19.90
N ARG A 68 -0.27 -7.18 20.28
CA ARG A 68 0.10 -8.61 20.29
C ARG A 68 -0.20 -9.32 18.97
N THR A 69 -0.02 -8.61 17.86
CA THR A 69 -0.30 -9.12 16.52
C THR A 69 0.97 -9.21 15.68
N LYS A 70 1.03 -10.23 14.84
CA LYS A 70 2.04 -10.37 13.77
C LYS A 70 1.39 -10.29 12.38
N LEU A 71 0.09 -9.96 12.32
CA LEU A 71 -0.64 -9.85 11.07
C LEU A 71 -0.36 -8.48 10.46
N PHE A 72 0.21 -8.49 9.26
CA PHE A 72 0.55 -7.29 8.54
C PHE A 72 0.05 -7.39 7.10
N PRO A 73 -0.55 -6.32 6.55
CA PRO A 73 -1.08 -6.36 5.20
C PRO A 73 -0.02 -6.02 4.17
N GLU A 74 0.72 -7.04 3.77
CA GLU A 74 1.78 -6.92 2.78
C GLU A 74 1.35 -7.51 1.44
N THR A 75 1.46 -6.72 0.37
CA THR A 75 1.48 -7.21 -1.01
C THR A 75 2.86 -7.02 -1.60
N THR A 76 3.35 -8.07 -2.27
CA THR A 76 4.67 -8.11 -2.91
C THR A 76 4.57 -8.37 -4.41
N GLN A 77 3.37 -8.53 -4.96
CA GLN A 77 3.17 -9.01 -6.34
C GLN A 77 2.29 -8.04 -7.13
N SER A 78 2.83 -7.53 -8.23
CA SER A 78 2.11 -6.76 -9.25
C SER A 78 1.31 -7.70 -10.17
N VAL A 79 0.28 -8.32 -9.60
CA VAL A 79 -0.72 -9.17 -10.30
C VAL A 79 -2.09 -8.57 -10.01
N PRO A 80 -3.00 -8.41 -11.01
CA PRO A 80 -4.31 -7.76 -10.83
C PRO A 80 -5.07 -8.24 -9.59
N ASP A 81 -5.27 -9.56 -9.46
CA ASP A 81 -6.00 -10.15 -8.33
C ASP A 81 -5.36 -9.85 -6.98
N ARG A 82 -4.03 -9.88 -6.92
CA ARG A 82 -3.29 -9.60 -5.69
C ARG A 82 -3.35 -8.13 -5.32
N LEU A 83 -3.30 -7.25 -6.32
CA LEU A 83 -3.49 -5.82 -6.11
C LEU A 83 -4.92 -5.54 -5.63
N ALA A 84 -5.94 -6.09 -6.27
CA ALA A 84 -7.33 -5.92 -5.86
C ALA A 84 -7.59 -6.39 -4.43
N VAL A 85 -7.07 -7.55 -4.03
CA VAL A 85 -7.18 -8.06 -2.65
C VAL A 85 -6.50 -7.13 -1.66
N TRP A 86 -5.32 -6.60 -2.00
CA TRP A 86 -4.63 -5.66 -1.13
C TRP A 86 -5.37 -4.32 -1.03
N CYS A 87 -5.88 -3.79 -2.14
CA CYS A 87 -6.68 -2.57 -2.14
C CYS A 87 -7.96 -2.72 -1.29
N LYS A 88 -8.64 -3.87 -1.34
CA LYS A 88 -9.79 -4.17 -0.47
C LYS A 88 -9.41 -4.13 1.01
N LEU A 89 -8.27 -4.70 1.35
CA LEU A 89 -7.74 -4.66 2.71
C LEU A 89 -7.42 -3.21 3.14
N LEU A 90 -6.65 -2.47 2.33
CA LEU A 90 -6.33 -1.06 2.61
C LEU A 90 -7.60 -0.23 2.82
N ARG A 91 -8.61 -0.43 1.97
CA ARG A 91 -9.91 0.21 2.06
C ARG A 91 -10.59 -0.08 3.40
N ALA A 92 -10.57 -1.33 3.87
CA ALA A 92 -11.11 -1.70 5.18
C ALA A 92 -10.37 -1.00 6.33
N VAL A 93 -9.03 -0.92 6.27
CA VAL A 93 -8.21 -0.22 7.27
C VAL A 93 -8.50 1.29 7.25
N PHE A 94 -8.53 1.91 6.06
CA PHE A 94 -8.74 3.35 5.92
C PHE A 94 -10.12 3.79 6.39
N ARG A 95 -11.17 2.98 6.15
CA ARG A 95 -12.52 3.22 6.67
C ARG A 95 -12.60 3.16 8.19
N ARG A 96 -11.72 2.41 8.85
CA ARG A 96 -11.68 2.28 10.31
C ARG A 96 -10.81 3.34 10.98
N ALA A 97 -9.78 3.82 10.31
CA ALA A 97 -8.89 4.84 10.82
C ALA A 97 -9.62 6.19 10.98
N THR A 98 -9.29 6.92 12.02
CA THR A 98 -9.83 8.26 12.27
C THR A 98 -8.96 9.37 11.68
N VAL A 99 -7.65 9.12 11.60
CA VAL A 99 -6.65 10.03 11.05
C VAL A 99 -5.56 9.23 10.37
N GLY A 100 -4.83 9.88 9.46
CA GLY A 100 -3.70 9.27 8.76
C GLY A 100 -3.42 9.99 7.46
N ASP A 101 -2.20 9.83 6.99
CA ASP A 101 -1.76 10.30 5.68
C ASP A 101 -1.50 9.05 4.80
N PRO A 102 -2.31 8.81 3.75
CA PRO A 102 -2.16 7.65 2.88
C PRO A 102 -1.24 7.93 1.66
N THR A 103 -0.56 9.08 1.60
CA THR A 103 0.18 9.54 0.42
C THR A 103 1.14 8.51 -0.16
N HIS A 104 2.03 7.94 0.65
CA HIS A 104 3.02 6.99 0.16
C HIS A 104 2.39 5.62 -0.15
N VAL A 105 1.37 5.22 0.62
CA VAL A 105 0.60 4.00 0.32
C VAL A 105 -0.09 4.11 -1.04
N MET A 106 -0.77 5.22 -1.33
CA MET A 106 -1.43 5.43 -2.62
C MET A 106 -0.43 5.53 -3.75
N ALA A 107 0.71 6.20 -3.55
CA ALA A 107 1.80 6.19 -4.52
C ALA A 107 2.28 4.76 -4.85
N LYS A 108 2.38 3.89 -3.84
CA LYS A 108 2.71 2.47 -4.05
C LYS A 108 1.60 1.72 -4.81
N VAL A 109 0.33 1.95 -4.48
CA VAL A 109 -0.82 1.36 -5.20
C VAL A 109 -0.74 1.72 -6.68
N TYR A 110 -0.57 3.00 -7.01
CA TYR A 110 -0.46 3.46 -8.40
C TYR A 110 0.77 2.90 -9.11
N GLN A 111 1.95 2.86 -8.46
CA GLN A 111 3.13 2.22 -9.06
C GLN A 111 2.91 0.75 -9.38
N MET A 112 2.16 0.03 -8.54
CA MET A 112 1.80 -1.37 -8.81
C MET A 112 0.80 -1.47 -9.97
N ALA A 113 -0.18 -0.56 -10.02
CA ALA A 113 -1.14 -0.49 -11.12
C ALA A 113 -0.46 -0.15 -12.45
N ASP A 114 0.45 0.81 -12.49
CA ASP A 114 1.24 1.18 -13.68
C ASP A 114 1.98 -0.05 -14.23
N ARG A 115 2.70 -0.79 -13.36
CA ARG A 115 3.40 -2.03 -13.76
C ARG A 115 2.48 -3.11 -14.31
N ILE A 116 1.23 -3.16 -13.82
CA ILE A 116 0.22 -4.10 -14.34
C ILE A 116 -0.31 -3.61 -15.68
N ALA A 117 -0.56 -2.31 -15.82
CA ALA A 117 -1.01 -1.68 -17.07
C ALA A 117 0.02 -1.95 -18.18
N ASP A 118 1.30 -1.67 -17.92
CA ASP A 118 2.42 -1.92 -18.85
C ASP A 118 2.47 -3.38 -19.31
N LYS A 119 2.31 -4.34 -18.38
CA LYS A 119 2.35 -5.79 -18.69
C LYS A 119 1.15 -6.31 -19.46
N ASN A 120 0.02 -5.61 -19.38
CA ASN A 120 -1.23 -6.00 -20.03
C ASN A 120 -1.59 -5.11 -21.22
N GLU A 121 -0.71 -4.16 -21.57
CA GLU A 121 -0.96 -3.15 -22.61
C GLU A 121 -2.31 -2.44 -22.41
N ALA A 122 -2.66 -2.21 -21.13
CA ALA A 122 -3.90 -1.58 -20.71
C ALA A 122 -3.67 -0.11 -20.39
N GLU A 123 -4.73 0.70 -20.46
CA GLU A 123 -4.67 2.08 -20.00
C GLU A 123 -4.46 2.13 -18.47
N PRO A 124 -3.52 2.95 -17.97
CA PRO A 124 -3.33 3.13 -16.53
C PRO A 124 -4.59 3.65 -15.85
N VAL A 125 -4.79 3.24 -14.60
CA VAL A 125 -5.89 3.77 -13.78
C VAL A 125 -5.70 5.30 -13.61
N PRO A 126 -6.76 6.11 -13.79
CA PRO A 126 -6.71 7.53 -13.51
C PRO A 126 -6.26 7.80 -12.06
N ARG A 127 -5.46 8.83 -11.85
CA ARG A 127 -4.97 9.20 -10.52
C ARG A 127 -5.83 10.32 -9.94
N GLY A 128 -6.31 10.11 -8.72
CA GLY A 128 -6.94 11.15 -7.92
C GLY A 128 -5.92 12.08 -7.24
N ALA A 129 -6.42 13.20 -6.73
CA ALA A 129 -5.69 13.99 -5.73
C ALA A 129 -6.02 13.41 -4.36
N THR A 130 -5.21 12.45 -3.89
CA THR A 130 -5.40 11.86 -2.57
C THR A 130 -5.06 12.90 -1.50
N GLU A 131 -6.08 13.55 -0.95
CA GLU A 131 -5.88 14.57 0.10
C GLU A 131 -6.15 14.01 1.51
N ASP A 132 -7.00 12.98 1.62
CA ASP A 132 -7.39 12.38 2.89
C ASP A 132 -7.72 10.88 2.75
N LEU A 133 -8.03 10.22 3.88
CA LEU A 133 -8.40 8.81 3.91
C LEU A 133 -9.69 8.50 3.14
N ALA A 134 -10.65 9.43 3.06
CA ALA A 134 -11.90 9.20 2.35
C ALA A 134 -11.72 9.27 0.83
N ALA A 135 -10.87 10.17 0.35
CA ALA A 135 -10.41 10.24 -1.03
C ALA A 135 -9.64 8.95 -1.38
N ALA A 136 -8.70 8.54 -0.53
CA ALA A 136 -7.97 7.29 -0.73
C ALA A 136 -8.89 6.07 -0.83
N VAL A 137 -9.95 5.99 0.00
CA VAL A 137 -10.95 4.91 -0.08
C VAL A 137 -11.66 4.87 -1.44
N ARG A 138 -12.05 6.03 -1.99
CA ARG A 138 -12.69 6.11 -3.31
C ARG A 138 -11.74 5.69 -4.42
N GLU A 139 -10.51 6.18 -4.39
CA GLU A 139 -9.47 5.80 -5.35
C GLU A 139 -9.14 4.29 -5.28
N LEU A 140 -9.13 3.69 -4.09
CA LEU A 140 -8.99 2.24 -3.94
C LEU A 140 -10.15 1.49 -4.59
N ASP A 141 -11.39 1.98 -4.48
CA ASP A 141 -12.55 1.38 -5.16
C ASP A 141 -12.39 1.44 -6.69
N GLU A 142 -11.84 2.53 -7.24
CA GLU A 142 -11.52 2.66 -8.67
C GLU A 142 -10.45 1.65 -9.11
N VAL A 143 -9.35 1.51 -8.35
CA VAL A 143 -8.30 0.52 -8.63
C VAL A 143 -8.83 -0.92 -8.55
N ILE A 144 -9.71 -1.21 -7.59
CA ILE A 144 -10.36 -2.53 -7.47
C ILE A 144 -11.21 -2.82 -8.70
N ALA A 145 -12.03 -1.86 -9.13
CA ALA A 145 -12.87 -2.01 -10.33
C ALA A 145 -12.02 -2.17 -11.60
N TRP A 146 -10.95 -1.39 -11.72
CA TRP A 146 -9.99 -1.49 -12.83
C TRP A 146 -9.33 -2.87 -12.89
N CYS A 147 -8.83 -3.38 -11.75
CA CYS A 147 -8.25 -4.73 -11.69
C CYS A 147 -9.24 -5.82 -12.13
N ALA A 148 -10.53 -5.68 -11.80
CA ALA A 148 -11.57 -6.63 -12.16
C ALA A 148 -11.97 -6.58 -13.65
N ALA A 149 -11.72 -5.44 -14.32
CA ALA A 149 -11.98 -5.25 -15.75
C ALA A 149 -10.83 -5.73 -16.64
N LEU A 150 -9.65 -5.97 -16.08
CA LEU A 150 -8.51 -6.47 -16.84
C LEU A 150 -8.76 -7.90 -17.34
N PRO A 151 -8.38 -8.21 -18.59
CA PRO A 151 -8.50 -9.56 -19.11
C PRO A 151 -7.61 -10.48 -18.28
N VAL A 152 -8.20 -11.56 -17.75
CA VAL A 152 -7.42 -12.67 -17.21
C VAL A 152 -6.65 -13.24 -18.41
N LYS A 153 -5.34 -13.00 -18.48
CA LYS A 153 -4.49 -13.75 -19.41
C LYS A 153 -4.65 -15.22 -19.00
N ALA A 154 -5.43 -15.97 -19.76
CA ALA A 154 -5.45 -17.42 -19.68
C ALA A 154 -4.02 -17.85 -20.01
N ASP A 155 -3.30 -18.36 -19.02
CA ASP A 155 -1.99 -18.96 -19.26
C ASP A 155 -2.15 -19.99 -20.37
N ALA A 156 -1.43 -19.80 -21.46
CA ALA A 156 -1.38 -20.75 -22.56
C ALA A 156 -0.88 -22.08 -22.00
N ALA A 157 -1.75 -23.10 -22.10
CA ALA A 157 -1.47 -24.49 -21.79
C ALA A 157 -0.39 -25.06 -22.73
#